data_AF-A0A917KNQ2-F1
#
_entry.id   AF-A0A917KNQ2-F1
#
_cell.length_a   1.000
_cell.length_b   1.000
_cell.length_c   1.000
_cell.angle_alpha   90.00
_cell.angle_beta   90.00
_cell.angle_gamma   90.00
#
_symmetry.space_group_name_H-M   'P 1'
#
loop_
_entity.id
_entity.type
_entity.pdbx_description
1 polymer ?
#
loop_
_entity_poly.entity_id
_entity_poly.type
_entity_poly.pdbx_seq_one_letter_code
_entity_poly.pdbx_strand_id
1 'polypeptide(L)'
;MSTDPRTAIVNIFIRKPLEIDEPDWCTGHPDPRAGYKVDISHDGPEHVIAPRGQAMFKAFISQAPFASTDRAIGLYVEPDLEPQTCTPDDVNQLADDLIEAAEQLRALGRQLAEIIDREGQ
;
A
#
# COMPACT_ATOMS: atom_id res chain seq x y z
N MET A 1 0.75 57.68 22.99
CA MET A 1 0.51 56.35 22.38
C MET A 1 -0.81 55.84 22.96
N SER A 2 -1.78 55.44 22.13
CA SER A 2 -3.08 54.93 22.63
C SER A 2 -2.86 53.62 23.39
N THR A 3 -3.53 53.50 24.54
CA THR A 3 -3.54 52.35 25.44
C THR A 3 -4.72 51.40 25.17
N ASP A 4 -5.47 51.63 24.10
CA ASP A 4 -6.64 50.81 23.79
C ASP A 4 -6.18 49.42 23.29
N PRO A 5 -6.79 48.31 23.78
CA PRO A 5 -6.41 46.97 23.37
C PRO A 5 -6.55 46.79 21.85
N ARG A 6 -5.51 46.26 21.20
CA ARG A 6 -5.53 45.94 19.77
C ARG A 6 -5.66 44.43 19.59
N THR A 7 -6.63 44.01 18.79
CA THR A 7 -6.84 42.59 18.42
C THR A 7 -6.10 42.28 17.12
N ALA A 8 -5.43 41.13 17.07
CA ALA A 8 -4.89 40.54 15.85
C ALA A 8 -5.48 39.14 15.65
N ILE A 9 -5.79 38.80 14.39
CA ILE A 9 -6.20 37.45 13.99
C ILE A 9 -4.99 36.82 13.28
N VAL A 10 -4.53 35.68 13.79
CA VAL A 10 -3.40 34.94 13.23
C VAL A 10 -3.83 33.48 13.07
N ASN A 11 -3.62 32.92 11.88
CA ASN A 11 -3.81 31.50 11.64
C ASN A 11 -2.55 30.75 12.09
N ILE A 12 -2.70 29.78 12.98
CA ILE A 12 -1.61 28.91 13.43
C ILE A 12 -1.86 27.48 12.94
N PHE A 13 -0.81 26.86 12.38
CA PHE A 13 -0.83 25.44 12.06
C PHE A 13 -0.20 24.66 13.21
N ILE A 14 -0.99 23.87 13.93
CA ILE A 14 -0.50 23.03 15.03
C ILE A 14 -0.35 21.60 14.51
N ARG A 15 0.89 21.07 14.50
CA ARG A 15 1.18 19.64 14.31
C ARG A 15 1.43 19.01 15.66
N LYS A 16 0.70 17.96 16.00
CA LYS A 16 0.91 17.12 17.19
C LYS A 16 0.89 15.65 16.77
N PRO A 17 1.55 14.74 17.52
CA PRO A 17 1.42 13.31 17.30
C PRO A 17 -0.05 12.89 17.32
N LEU A 18 -0.39 11.94 16.46
CA LEU A 18 -1.69 11.29 16.38
C LEU A 18 -1.46 9.80 16.60
N GLU A 19 -2.06 9.26 17.66
CA GLU A 19 -2.16 7.82 17.84
C GLU A 19 -3.27 7.29 16.92
N ILE A 20 -2.97 6.22 16.19
CA ILE A 20 -3.89 5.53 15.30
C ILE A 20 -3.79 4.02 15.59
N ASP A 21 -4.90 3.32 15.44
CA ASP A 21 -4.91 1.87 15.55
C ASP A 21 -4.32 1.27 14.26
N GLU A 22 -3.37 0.36 14.40
CA GLU A 22 -2.85 -0.42 13.28
C GLU A 22 -3.57 -1.77 13.22
N PRO A 23 -4.04 -2.19 12.03
CA PRO A 23 -4.55 -3.54 11.84
C PRO A 23 -3.46 -4.58 12.15
N ASP A 24 -3.86 -5.76 12.62
CA ASP A 24 -2.91 -6.80 13.06
C ASP A 24 -2.03 -7.38 11.93
N TRP A 25 -2.45 -7.18 10.68
CA TRP A 25 -1.73 -7.54 9.47
C TRP A 25 -0.75 -6.44 9.01
N CYS A 26 -0.81 -5.24 9.60
CA CYS A 26 0.10 -4.15 9.25
C CYS A 26 1.52 -4.45 9.76
N THR A 27 2.52 -4.13 8.96
CA THR A 27 3.94 -4.28 9.32
C THR A 27 4.51 -3.10 10.11
N GLY A 28 3.69 -2.09 10.37
CA GLY A 28 4.03 -0.87 11.07
C GLY A 28 4.69 0.19 10.18
N HIS A 29 4.99 1.34 10.79
CA HIS A 29 5.53 2.51 10.10
C HIS A 29 6.99 2.77 10.52
N PRO A 30 8.00 2.29 9.75
CA PRO A 30 9.41 2.49 10.10
C PRO A 30 9.89 3.94 9.88
N ASP A 31 9.14 4.74 9.12
CA ASP A 31 9.47 6.14 8.85
C ASP A 31 8.84 7.07 9.91
N PRO A 32 9.65 7.70 10.79
CA PRO A 32 9.14 8.56 11.84
C PRO A 32 8.79 9.99 11.35
N ARG A 33 8.93 10.28 10.05
CA ARG A 33 8.67 11.62 9.51
C ARG A 33 7.18 11.96 9.57
N ALA A 34 6.88 13.21 9.90
CA ALA A 34 5.51 13.71 9.95
C ALA A 34 4.88 13.77 8.55
N GLY A 35 3.82 12.99 8.32
CA GLY A 35 3.00 13.01 7.11
C GLY A 35 1.69 13.79 7.25
N TYR A 36 0.94 13.90 6.15
CA TYR A 36 -0.47 14.31 6.23
C TYR A 36 -1.32 13.11 6.61
N LYS A 37 -2.36 13.33 7.42
CA LYS A 37 -3.24 12.24 7.87
C LYS A 37 -3.83 11.45 6.69
N VAL A 38 -4.16 12.14 5.60
CA VAL A 38 -4.75 11.54 4.39
C VAL A 38 -3.78 10.65 3.61
N ASP A 39 -2.47 10.76 3.86
CA ASP A 39 -1.42 9.99 3.18
C ASP A 39 -0.98 8.76 4.01
N ILE A 40 -1.66 8.47 5.11
CA ILE A 40 -1.36 7.30 5.95
C ILE A 40 -1.93 6.04 5.27
N SER A 41 -1.05 5.09 4.96
CA SER A 41 -1.38 3.73 4.53
C SER A 41 -0.95 2.71 5.58
N HIS A 42 -1.77 1.70 5.82
CA HIS A 42 -1.34 0.48 6.50
C HIS A 42 -0.96 -0.53 5.44
N ASP A 43 0.29 -0.98 5.48
CA ASP A 43 0.84 -1.92 4.51
C ASP A 43 1.27 -3.21 5.20
N GLY A 44 0.81 -4.33 4.65
CA GLY A 44 1.20 -5.67 5.07
C GLY A 44 2.56 -6.08 4.52
N PRO A 45 3.00 -7.33 4.77
CA PRO A 45 4.26 -7.84 4.27
C PRO A 45 4.33 -7.83 2.73
N GLU A 46 5.49 -7.44 2.18
CA GLU A 46 5.73 -7.49 0.74
C GLU A 46 5.95 -8.94 0.27
N HIS A 47 5.24 -9.31 -0.79
CA HIS A 47 5.38 -10.57 -1.50
C HIS A 47 5.97 -10.32 -2.89
N VAL A 48 7.19 -10.82 -3.11
CA VAL A 48 7.80 -10.85 -4.44
C VAL A 48 7.30 -12.10 -5.17
N ILE A 49 6.62 -11.90 -6.30
CA ILE A 49 6.15 -12.96 -7.18
C ILE A 49 7.22 -13.15 -8.25
N ALA A 50 7.97 -14.24 -8.11
CA ALA A 50 9.12 -14.53 -8.95
C ALA A 50 9.13 -15.99 -9.48
N PRO A 51 8.23 -16.33 -10.42
CA PRO A 51 8.32 -17.59 -11.16
C PRO A 51 9.73 -17.85 -11.65
N ARG A 52 10.25 -19.04 -11.37
CA ARG A 52 11.61 -19.47 -11.74
C ARG A 52 12.73 -18.49 -11.30
N GLY A 53 12.48 -17.68 -10.27
CA GLY A 53 13.44 -16.73 -9.70
C GLY A 53 13.51 -15.38 -10.41
N GLN A 54 12.70 -15.13 -11.44
CA GLN A 54 12.61 -13.82 -12.09
C GLN A 54 11.47 -13.00 -11.48
N ALA A 55 11.79 -11.90 -10.80
CA ALA A 55 10.77 -11.02 -10.24
C ALA A 55 9.87 -10.47 -11.34
N MET A 56 8.55 -10.65 -11.17
CA MET A 56 7.54 -10.17 -12.11
C MET A 56 6.57 -9.18 -11.49
N PHE A 57 6.22 -9.41 -10.22
CA PHE A 57 5.34 -8.52 -9.47
C PHE A 57 5.80 -8.41 -8.03
N LYS A 58 5.49 -7.27 -7.42
CA LYS A 58 5.41 -7.10 -5.96
C LYS A 58 3.96 -6.94 -5.58
N ALA A 59 3.57 -7.55 -4.47
CA ALA A 59 2.22 -7.42 -3.97
C ALA A 59 2.19 -7.38 -2.44
N PHE A 60 1.31 -6.57 -1.88
CA PHE A 60 1.06 -6.52 -0.44
C PHE A 60 -0.36 -6.04 -0.17
N ILE A 61 -0.91 -6.42 0.97
CA ILE A 61 -2.20 -5.89 1.43
C ILE A 61 -1.98 -4.44 1.84
N SER A 62 -2.85 -3.55 1.39
CA SER A 62 -2.78 -2.13 1.71
C SER A 62 -4.16 -1.57 2.03
N GLN A 63 -4.20 -0.58 2.92
CA GLN A 63 -5.38 0.21 3.20
C GLN A 63 -4.98 1.65 3.50
N ALA A 64 -5.69 2.63 2.92
CA ALA A 64 -5.55 4.04 3.26
C ALA A 64 -6.78 4.52 4.05
N PRO A 65 -6.88 4.27 5.37
CA PRO A 65 -8.12 4.46 6.15
C PRO A 65 -8.58 5.92 6.21
N PHE A 66 -7.68 6.88 5.98
CA PHE A 66 -7.98 8.30 6.04
C PHE A 66 -8.01 8.99 4.68
N ALA A 67 -7.88 8.24 3.58
CA ALA A 67 -7.96 8.78 2.24
C ALA A 67 -9.34 9.43 1.99
N SER A 68 -9.37 10.37 1.05
CA SER A 68 -10.59 11.11 0.69
C SER A 68 -11.54 10.34 -0.22
N THR A 69 -11.05 9.35 -0.95
CA THR A 69 -11.79 8.64 -2.01
C THR A 69 -12.02 7.17 -1.70
N ASP A 70 -10.95 6.39 -1.57
CA ASP A 70 -11.01 4.94 -1.36
C ASP A 70 -10.24 4.55 -0.09
N ARG A 71 -10.93 3.82 0.78
CA ARG A 71 -10.44 3.39 2.11
C ARG A 71 -10.52 1.88 2.28
N ALA A 72 -10.89 1.15 1.22
CA ALA A 72 -11.03 -0.29 1.29
C ALA A 72 -9.66 -0.95 1.53
N ILE A 73 -9.70 -2.10 2.18
CA ILE A 73 -8.56 -3.02 2.22
C ILE A 73 -8.46 -3.66 0.82
N GLY A 74 -7.26 -3.64 0.24
CA GLY A 74 -7.03 -4.20 -1.09
C GLY A 74 -5.66 -4.85 -1.20
N LEU A 75 -5.44 -5.56 -2.31
CA LEU A 75 -4.12 -6.04 -2.70
C LEU A 75 -3.50 -5.01 -3.64
N TYR A 76 -2.46 -4.32 -3.19
CA TYR A 76 -1.58 -3.56 -4.06
C TYR A 76 -0.78 -4.55 -4.91
N VAL A 77 -0.72 -4.33 -6.23
CA VAL A 77 0.06 -5.15 -7.17
C VAL A 77 0.82 -4.23 -8.12
N GLU A 78 2.14 -4.33 -8.09
CA GLU A 78 3.05 -3.56 -8.94
C GLU A 78 3.82 -4.52 -9.86
N PRO A 79 3.77 -4.33 -11.19
CA PRO A 79 4.66 -5.03 -12.11
C PRO A 79 6.12 -4.63 -11.89
N ASP A 80 7.00 -5.62 -11.85
CA ASP A 80 8.47 -5.48 -11.72
C ASP A 80 9.18 -6.03 -12.98
N LEU A 81 8.46 -6.09 -14.09
CA LEU A 81 8.97 -6.57 -15.38
C LEU A 81 9.56 -5.43 -16.21
N GLU A 82 10.85 -5.54 -16.53
CA GLU A 82 11.50 -4.65 -17.48
C GLU A 82 11.01 -4.91 -18.91
N PRO A 83 10.75 -3.85 -19.71
CA PRO A 83 10.43 -4.00 -21.12
C PRO A 83 11.56 -4.68 -21.91
N GLN A 84 11.23 -5.69 -22.73
CA GLN A 84 12.21 -6.42 -23.52
C GLN A 84 11.67 -6.84 -24.89
N THR A 85 12.58 -7.13 -25.83
CA THR A 85 12.26 -7.76 -27.12
C THR A 85 12.54 -9.24 -27.02
N CYS A 86 11.52 -10.07 -27.25
CA CYS A 86 11.57 -11.51 -27.06
C CYS A 86 11.79 -12.26 -28.38
N THR A 87 12.59 -13.33 -28.34
CA THR A 87 12.55 -14.39 -29.35
C THR A 87 11.27 -15.24 -29.20
N PRO A 88 10.91 -16.11 -30.15
CA PRO A 88 9.76 -17.00 -29.98
C PRO A 88 9.82 -17.87 -28.71
N ASP A 89 11.01 -18.36 -28.35
CA ASP A 89 11.20 -19.16 -27.13
C ASP A 89 11.01 -18.31 -25.87
N ASP A 90 11.53 -17.07 -25.87
CA ASP A 90 11.33 -16.13 -24.76
C ASP A 90 9.85 -15.78 -24.57
N VAL A 91 9.06 -15.69 -25.65
CA VAL A 91 7.61 -15.44 -25.58
C VAL A 91 6.89 -16.61 -24.91
N ASN A 92 7.21 -17.86 -25.29
CA ASN A 92 6.60 -19.04 -24.67
C ASN A 92 6.98 -19.15 -23.19
N GLN A 93 8.25 -18.90 -22.87
CA GLN A 93 8.74 -18.89 -21.50
C GLN A 93 8.01 -17.83 -20.66
N LEU A 94 7.90 -16.60 -21.15
CA LEU A 94 7.18 -15.52 -20.47
C LEU A 94 5.70 -15.88 -20.23
N ALA A 95 5.05 -16.56 -21.19
CA ALA A 95 3.68 -17.02 -21.01
C ALA A 95 3.54 -18.03 -19.86
N ASP A 96 4.46 -18.99 -19.77
CA ASP A 96 4.49 -19.95 -18.66
C ASP A 96 4.74 -19.26 -17.31
N ASP A 97 5.66 -18.28 -17.26
CA ASP A 97 5.93 -17.50 -16.04
C ASP A 97 4.66 -16.73 -15.60
N LEU A 98 3.93 -16.14 -16.54
CA LEU A 98 2.67 -15.45 -16.24
C LEU A 98 1.61 -16.39 -15.68
N ILE A 99 1.56 -17.65 -16.13
CA ILE A 99 0.63 -18.65 -15.59
C ILE A 99 0.98 -18.96 -14.13
N GLU A 100 2.26 -19.19 -13.82
CA GLU A 100 2.72 -19.44 -12.46
C GLU A 100 2.50 -18.22 -11.55
N ALA A 101 2.81 -17.00 -12.03
CA ALA A 101 2.54 -15.77 -11.31
C ALA A 101 1.05 -15.60 -10.99
N ALA A 102 0.17 -15.95 -11.94
CA ALA A 102 -1.27 -15.90 -11.73
C ALA A 102 -1.73 -16.85 -10.61
N GLU A 103 -1.10 -18.01 -10.43
CA GLU A 103 -1.41 -18.91 -9.30
C GLU A 103 -1.02 -18.29 -7.95
N GLN A 104 0.13 -17.63 -7.88
CA GLN A 104 0.59 -16.93 -6.68
C GLN A 104 -0.33 -15.74 -6.34
N LEU A 105 -0.71 -14.93 -7.34
CA LEU A 105 -1.68 -13.84 -7.15
C LEU A 105 -3.03 -14.34 -6.65
N ARG A 106 -3.53 -15.48 -7.18
CA ARG A 106 -4.77 -16.09 -6.68
C ARG A 106 -4.65 -16.54 -5.23
N ALA A 107 -3.47 -16.97 -4.78
CA ALA A 107 -3.25 -17.32 -3.38
C ALA A 107 -3.31 -16.09 -2.47
N LEU A 108 -2.67 -15.00 -2.86
CA LEU A 108 -2.78 -13.71 -2.14
C LEU A 108 -4.21 -13.18 -2.15
N GLY A 109 -4.94 -13.33 -3.26
CA GLY A 109 -6.35 -12.96 -3.34
C GLY A 109 -7.25 -13.73 -2.35
N ARG A 110 -6.94 -15.00 -2.08
CA ARG A 110 -7.64 -15.77 -1.03
C ARG A 110 -7.31 -15.26 0.36
N GLN A 111 -6.04 -14.94 0.64
CA GLN A 111 -5.63 -14.35 1.91
C GLN A 111 -6.31 -12.98 2.15
N LEU A 112 -6.41 -12.16 1.11
CA LEU A 112 -7.15 -10.89 1.17
C LEU A 112 -8.62 -11.12 1.53
N ALA A 113 -9.27 -12.12 0.92
CA ALA A 113 -10.67 -12.43 1.23
C ALA A 113 -10.85 -12.82 2.71
N GLU A 114 -9.95 -13.64 3.26
CA GLU A 114 -9.96 -14.01 4.68
C GLU A 114 -9.79 -12.79 5.60
N ILE A 115 -8.93 -11.85 5.23
CA ILE A 115 -8.73 -10.59 5.98
C ILE A 115 -9.99 -9.73 5.93
N ILE A 116 -10.56 -9.52 4.75
CA ILE A 116 -11.79 -8.72 4.59
C ILE A 116 -12.93 -9.32 5.41
N ASP A 117 -13.11 -10.64 5.39
CA ASP A 117 -14.16 -11.32 6.15
C ASP A 117 -13.98 -11.18 7.66
N ARG A 118 -12.74 -11.12 8.14
CA ARG A 118 -12.39 -10.94 9.56
C ARG A 118 -12.54 -9.49 10.03
N GLU A 119 -12.16 -8.51 9.22
CA GLU A 119 -12.28 -7.07 9.54
C GLU A 119 -13.72 -6.54 9.35
N GLY A 120 -14.54 -7.23 8.57
CA GLY A 120 -15.95 -6.91 8.37
C GLY A 120 -16.91 -7.48 9.44
N GLN A 121 -16.40 -8.23 10.41
CA GLN A 121 -17.14 -8.78 11.56
C GLN A 121 -16.91 -7.94 12.81
#